data_AF-A0A4Q5WMS0-F1
#
_entry.id   AF-A0A4Q5WMS0-F1
#
_cell.length_a   1.000
_cell.length_b   1.000
_cell.length_c   1.000
_cell.angle_alpha   90.00
_cell.angle_beta   90.00
_cell.angle_gamma   90.00
#
_symmetry.space_group_name_H-M   'P 1'
#
loop_
_entity.id
_entity.type
_entity.pdbx_description
1 polymer ?
#
loop_
_entity_poly.entity_id
_entity_poly.type
_entity_poly.pdbx_seq_one_letter_code
_entity_poly.pdbx_strand_id
1 'polypeptide(L)'
;MAPAVPGTAFTEEFDTVANAFSRGWTIKNATEPRGSGIWQQGGEVNPWFSAFSNNGSNAGFIGVNTYSTAADEAIISNWLISPEVTFQNGDKISFYTRAVLFYASATDSSDYGNSLELRMSVAGSRVDVGSGATVGVFDMPMLAINSSLLEAHSNPALFNPNAFPTNWTRFEATVTGVSRPTRGRFAFRYYVPGGGLGATAPGSGIAIDKVEYSPASR
;
A
#
# COMPACT_ATOMS: atom_id res chain seq x y z
N MET A 1 11.41 9.86 21.63
CA MET A 1 11.71 10.37 20.28
C MET A 1 10.68 11.46 19.99
N ALA A 2 11.10 12.65 19.54
CA ALA A 2 10.17 13.75 19.31
C ALA A 2 9.18 13.41 18.18
N PRO A 3 7.91 13.87 18.25
CA PRO A 3 6.96 13.74 17.14
C PRO A 3 7.49 14.44 15.88
N ALA A 4 7.09 13.92 14.71
CA ALA A 4 7.55 14.43 13.41
C ALA A 4 7.32 15.95 13.26
N VAL A 5 8.35 16.64 12.78
CA VAL A 5 8.32 18.09 12.54
C VAL A 5 7.53 18.35 11.23
N PRO A 6 6.53 19.24 11.22
CA PRO A 6 5.75 19.53 10.03
C PRO A 6 6.62 20.06 8.87
N GLY A 7 6.55 19.44 7.69
CA GLY A 7 7.30 19.85 6.49
C GLY A 7 8.72 19.30 6.37
N THR A 8 9.11 18.29 7.16
CA THR A 8 10.39 17.59 6.99
C THR A 8 10.26 16.37 6.09
N ALA A 9 11.23 16.20 5.19
CA ALA A 9 11.37 14.97 4.43
C ALA A 9 11.56 13.79 5.37
N PHE A 10 11.05 12.61 5.00
CA PHE A 10 11.33 11.38 5.73
C PHE A 10 11.37 10.18 4.79
N THR A 11 12.06 9.14 5.25
CA THR A 11 12.07 7.81 4.65
C THR A 11 11.58 6.79 5.68
N GLU A 12 10.67 5.92 5.27
CA GLU A 12 10.21 4.76 6.03
C GLU A 12 10.58 3.49 5.26
N GLU A 13 11.57 2.77 5.77
CA GLU A 13 12.08 1.50 5.22
C GLU A 13 11.27 0.28 5.71
N PHE A 14 10.38 0.44 6.70
CA PHE A 14 9.68 -0.68 7.33
C PHE A 14 10.61 -1.83 7.78
N ASP A 15 11.87 -1.53 8.12
CA ASP A 15 12.84 -2.46 8.74
C ASP A 15 12.14 -3.27 9.86
N THR A 16 11.34 -2.58 10.69
CA THR A 16 10.27 -3.22 11.48
C THR A 16 8.98 -2.40 11.44
N VAL A 17 7.84 -3.08 11.25
CA VAL A 17 6.49 -2.47 11.25
C VAL A 17 6.12 -1.91 12.62
N ALA A 18 6.59 -2.54 13.70
CA ALA A 18 6.41 -2.01 15.06
C ALA A 18 7.04 -0.63 15.24
N ASN A 19 8.24 -0.41 14.68
CA ASN A 19 8.90 0.89 14.72
C ASN A 19 8.13 1.91 13.86
N ALA A 20 7.64 1.53 12.69
CA ALA A 20 6.78 2.39 11.87
C ALA A 20 5.53 2.85 12.64
N PHE A 21 4.86 1.93 13.36
CA PHE A 21 3.71 2.29 14.19
C PHE A 21 4.07 3.25 15.33
N SER A 22 5.23 3.08 15.97
CA SER A 22 5.69 4.03 16.98
C SER A 22 6.00 5.43 16.41
N ARG A 23 6.28 5.53 15.10
CA ARG A 23 6.43 6.79 14.36
C ARG A 23 5.09 7.37 13.87
N GLY A 24 3.96 6.70 14.13
CA GLY A 24 2.62 7.22 13.84
C GLY A 24 1.98 6.70 12.56
N TRP A 25 2.56 5.67 11.92
CA TRP A 25 1.83 4.88 10.94
C TRP A 25 0.67 4.14 11.60
N THR A 26 -0.44 3.98 10.90
CA THR A 26 -1.64 3.31 11.43
C THR A 26 -2.29 2.46 10.35
N ILE A 27 -2.90 1.35 10.75
CA ILE A 27 -3.55 0.41 9.84
C ILE A 27 -5.06 0.37 10.10
N LYS A 28 -5.86 0.17 9.04
CA LYS A 28 -7.30 -0.05 9.15
C LYS A 28 -7.80 -1.03 8.10
N ASN A 29 -8.41 -2.12 8.56
CA ASN A 29 -9.15 -3.01 7.68
C ASN A 29 -10.62 -2.54 7.57
N ALA A 30 -10.94 -1.89 6.46
CA ALA A 30 -12.29 -1.42 6.13
C ALA A 30 -13.03 -2.36 5.15
N THR A 31 -12.51 -3.57 4.97
CA THR A 31 -13.12 -4.64 4.16
C THR A 31 -14.44 -5.09 4.76
N GLU A 32 -15.40 -5.43 3.90
CA GLU A 32 -16.69 -6.02 4.31
C GLU A 32 -17.01 -7.26 3.46
N PRO A 33 -17.21 -8.44 4.08
CA PRO A 33 -17.02 -8.74 5.49
C PRO A 33 -15.52 -8.74 5.87
N ARG A 34 -15.21 -8.24 7.06
CA ARG A 34 -13.83 -8.13 7.56
C ARG A 34 -13.23 -9.50 7.88
N GLY A 35 -12.00 -9.73 7.41
CA GLY A 35 -11.15 -10.85 7.80
C GLY A 35 -10.06 -10.48 8.83
N SER A 36 -9.18 -11.44 9.12
CA SER A 36 -8.09 -11.26 10.09
C SER A 36 -6.86 -10.54 9.51
N GLY A 37 -6.74 -10.50 8.18
CA GLY A 37 -5.61 -9.91 7.47
C GLY A 37 -5.54 -8.39 7.62
N ILE A 38 -4.33 -7.91 7.85
CA ILE A 38 -3.96 -6.50 7.98
C ILE A 38 -2.59 -6.29 7.34
N TRP A 39 -2.22 -5.03 7.11
CA TRP A 39 -0.84 -4.67 6.82
C TRP A 39 0.08 -5.11 7.97
N GLN A 40 1.06 -5.94 7.65
CA GLN A 40 1.91 -6.65 8.61
C GLN A 40 3.35 -6.77 8.12
N GLN A 41 4.26 -7.18 9.02
CA GLN A 41 5.64 -7.49 8.66
C GLN A 41 5.65 -8.60 7.61
N GLY A 42 6.10 -8.29 6.39
CA GLY A 42 6.26 -9.27 5.32
C GLY A 42 7.71 -9.75 5.15
N GLY A 43 8.67 -8.93 5.61
CA GLY A 43 10.10 -9.27 5.66
C GLY A 43 10.52 -9.95 6.97
N GLU A 44 11.83 -9.98 7.22
CA GLU A 44 12.50 -10.63 8.37
C GLU A 44 12.51 -12.18 8.36
N VAL A 45 11.99 -12.84 9.40
CA VAL A 45 12.04 -14.30 9.57
C VAL A 45 10.96 -14.96 8.70
N ASN A 46 11.36 -15.89 7.84
CA ASN A 46 10.50 -16.50 6.81
C ASN A 46 9.81 -15.44 5.93
N PRO A 47 10.60 -14.59 5.25
CA PRO A 47 10.05 -13.46 4.51
C PRO A 47 9.26 -13.95 3.30
N TRP A 48 8.21 -13.21 2.90
CA TRP A 48 7.44 -13.56 1.69
C TRP A 48 8.31 -13.52 0.43
N PHE A 49 9.28 -12.61 0.42
CA PHE A 49 10.34 -12.44 -0.57
C PHE A 49 11.40 -11.49 0.00
N SER A 50 12.53 -11.28 -0.69
CA SER A 50 13.53 -10.30 -0.26
C SER A 50 12.97 -8.88 -0.25
N ALA A 51 13.30 -8.11 0.79
CA ALA A 51 13.02 -6.67 0.87
C ALA A 51 13.66 -5.89 -0.28
N PHE A 52 13.14 -4.71 -0.59
CA PHE A 52 13.74 -3.83 -1.59
C PHE A 52 15.02 -3.19 -1.06
N SER A 53 14.96 -2.65 0.16
CA SER A 53 16.09 -2.06 0.86
C SER A 53 15.98 -2.24 2.35
N ASN A 54 17.07 -1.94 3.06
CA ASN A 54 17.13 -1.91 4.51
C ASN A 54 18.22 -0.93 4.95
N ASN A 55 17.98 -0.16 6.00
CA ASN A 55 18.99 0.72 6.59
C ASN A 55 19.48 0.22 7.97
N GLY A 56 18.91 -0.88 8.47
CA GLY A 56 19.34 -1.57 9.69
C GLY A 56 19.71 -3.04 9.47
N SER A 57 19.76 -3.81 10.55
CA SER A 57 20.01 -5.26 10.51
C SER A 57 18.81 -6.08 10.01
N ASN A 58 17.63 -5.46 9.97
CA ASN A 58 16.39 -6.13 9.64
C ASN A 58 16.00 -5.76 8.20
N ALA A 59 15.97 -6.75 7.31
CA ALA A 59 15.45 -6.59 5.96
C ALA A 59 13.93 -6.75 5.99
N GLY A 60 13.26 -5.69 6.44
CA GLY A 60 11.82 -5.61 6.58
C GLY A 60 11.12 -5.00 5.37
N PHE A 61 9.81 -5.20 5.31
CA PHE A 61 8.86 -4.44 4.49
C PHE A 61 7.47 -4.70 5.06
N ILE A 62 6.48 -3.90 4.65
CA ILE A 62 5.10 -4.08 5.08
C ILE A 62 4.25 -4.65 3.95
N GLY A 63 3.39 -5.62 4.23
CA GLY A 63 2.54 -6.24 3.23
C GLY A 63 1.17 -6.63 3.74
N VAL A 64 0.25 -6.87 2.81
CA VAL A 64 -1.15 -7.22 3.08
C VAL A 64 -1.62 -8.23 2.03
N ASN A 65 -2.65 -9.02 2.34
CA ASN A 65 -3.13 -10.10 1.48
C ASN A 65 -4.65 -10.27 1.53
N THR A 66 -5.15 -11.27 0.81
CA THR A 66 -6.59 -11.57 0.65
C THR A 66 -7.30 -11.92 1.95
N TYR A 67 -6.59 -12.34 3.00
CA TYR A 67 -7.17 -12.53 4.34
C TYR A 67 -7.71 -11.22 4.96
N SER A 68 -7.55 -10.08 4.29
CA SER A 68 -8.31 -8.85 4.57
C SER A 68 -9.82 -9.09 4.64
N THR A 69 -10.35 -10.06 3.90
CA THR A 69 -11.72 -10.58 4.06
C THR A 69 -11.72 -12.01 4.62
N ALA A 70 -12.83 -12.41 5.25
CA ALA A 70 -13.12 -13.79 5.61
C ALA A 70 -14.10 -14.46 4.63
N ALA A 71 -14.56 -13.75 3.59
CA ALA A 71 -15.45 -14.28 2.57
C ALA A 71 -14.69 -14.77 1.34
N ASP A 72 -15.36 -15.62 0.58
CA ASP A 72 -14.87 -16.06 -0.72
C ASP A 72 -14.81 -14.91 -1.73
N GLU A 73 -15.74 -13.96 -1.62
CA GLU A 73 -15.80 -12.76 -2.45
C GLU A 73 -16.28 -11.56 -1.61
N ALA A 74 -15.56 -10.44 -1.71
CA ALA A 74 -15.80 -9.23 -0.94
C ALA A 74 -15.20 -8.01 -1.65
N ILE A 75 -15.48 -6.82 -1.11
CA ILE A 75 -14.71 -5.62 -1.45
C ILE A 75 -13.58 -5.50 -0.44
N ILE A 76 -12.39 -5.99 -0.82
CA ILE A 76 -11.19 -5.81 0.00
C ILE A 76 -10.83 -4.32 0.00
N SER A 77 -10.65 -3.77 1.20
CA SER A 77 -10.28 -2.37 1.42
C SER A 77 -9.46 -2.25 2.70
N ASN A 78 -8.15 -2.47 2.59
CA ASN A 78 -7.22 -2.47 3.73
C ASN A 78 -6.20 -1.33 3.61
N TRP A 79 -6.09 -0.53 4.66
CA TRP A 79 -5.43 0.77 4.62
C TRP A 79 -4.18 0.79 5.50
N LEU A 80 -3.10 1.34 4.94
CA LEU A 80 -1.89 1.76 5.64
C LEU A 80 -1.80 3.29 5.54
N ILE A 81 -1.85 3.95 6.69
CA ILE A 81 -2.00 5.40 6.81
C ILE A 81 -0.70 5.99 7.35
N SER A 82 -0.16 7.01 6.68
CA SER A 82 1.06 7.71 7.08
C SER A 82 0.89 8.43 8.43
N PRO A 83 2.00 8.80 9.10
CA PRO A 83 2.01 9.88 10.08
C PRO A 83 1.43 11.19 9.51
N GLU A 84 1.08 12.14 10.37
CA GLU A 84 0.65 13.48 9.92
C GLU A 84 1.83 14.22 9.28
N VAL A 85 1.58 14.81 8.11
CA VAL A 85 2.52 15.65 7.36
C VAL A 85 1.89 17.00 7.04
N THR A 86 2.70 17.96 6.59
CA THR A 86 2.20 19.23 6.03
C THR A 86 2.44 19.22 4.53
N PHE A 87 1.35 19.06 3.78
CA PHE A 87 1.33 19.07 2.32
C PHE A 87 1.46 20.48 1.76
N GLN A 88 2.27 20.63 0.73
CA GLN A 88 2.25 21.75 -0.21
C GLN A 88 2.28 21.21 -1.65
N ASN A 89 1.74 21.98 -2.61
CA ASN A 89 1.78 21.56 -4.01
C ASN A 89 3.23 21.35 -4.47
N GLY A 90 3.48 20.25 -5.16
CA GLY A 90 4.80 19.86 -5.63
C GLY A 90 5.57 18.91 -4.69
N ASP A 91 5.09 18.70 -3.45
CA ASP A 91 5.64 17.64 -2.61
C ASP A 91 5.46 16.28 -3.29
N LYS A 92 6.37 15.35 -3.03
CA LYS A 92 6.39 14.02 -3.64
C LYS A 92 6.29 12.93 -2.60
N ILE A 93 5.49 11.91 -2.91
CA ILE A 93 5.46 10.64 -2.19
C ILE A 93 5.93 9.57 -3.15
N SER A 94 7.05 8.91 -2.84
CA SER A 94 7.51 7.74 -3.58
C SER A 94 7.59 6.50 -2.72
N PHE A 95 7.48 5.34 -3.35
CA PHE A 95 7.49 4.05 -2.68
C PHE A 95 7.78 2.94 -3.68
N TYR A 96 8.16 1.77 -3.19
CA TYR A 96 8.30 0.56 -3.97
C TYR A 96 7.17 -0.40 -3.63
N THR A 97 6.62 -1.08 -4.64
CA THR A 97 5.61 -2.12 -4.41
C THR A 97 5.84 -3.31 -5.34
N ARG A 98 5.37 -4.49 -4.90
CA ARG A 98 5.28 -5.71 -5.71
C ARG A 98 4.18 -6.61 -5.17
N ALA A 99 3.68 -7.51 -6.02
CA ALA A 99 2.74 -8.55 -5.63
C ALA A 99 3.43 -9.81 -5.07
N VAL A 100 2.67 -10.56 -4.28
CA VAL A 100 2.93 -11.96 -3.93
C VAL A 100 2.45 -12.83 -5.10
N LEU A 101 3.28 -13.78 -5.54
CA LEU A 101 2.91 -14.72 -6.60
C LEU A 101 2.62 -16.10 -6.01
N PHE A 102 1.60 -16.76 -6.53
CA PHE A 102 1.23 -18.13 -6.20
C PHE A 102 1.21 -18.98 -7.46
N TYR A 103 1.44 -20.28 -7.32
CA TYR A 103 1.38 -21.20 -8.46
C TYR A 103 -0.02 -21.20 -9.09
N ALA A 104 -0.08 -20.84 -10.37
CA ALA A 104 -1.26 -20.96 -11.21
C ALA A 104 -1.23 -22.26 -12.03
N SER A 105 -0.02 -22.77 -12.33
CA SER A 105 0.21 -24.07 -12.95
C SER A 105 1.61 -24.60 -12.61
N ALA A 106 1.99 -25.76 -13.16
CA ALA A 106 3.33 -26.32 -12.99
C ALA A 106 4.46 -25.44 -13.55
N THR A 107 4.15 -24.52 -14.47
CA THR A 107 5.14 -23.68 -15.16
C THR A 107 4.81 -22.19 -15.06
N ASP A 108 3.85 -21.81 -14.22
CA ASP A 108 3.43 -20.42 -14.09
C ASP A 108 2.94 -20.09 -12.68
N SER A 109 3.20 -18.86 -12.26
CA SER A 109 2.70 -18.23 -11.06
C SER A 109 2.00 -16.92 -11.43
N SER A 110 0.85 -16.68 -10.81
CA SER A 110 0.05 -15.47 -10.98
C SER A 110 -0.05 -14.70 -9.67
N ASP A 111 -0.26 -13.39 -9.77
CA ASP A 111 -0.70 -12.57 -8.64
C ASP A 111 -2.22 -12.59 -8.45
N TYR A 112 -2.96 -13.20 -9.38
CA TYR A 112 -4.42 -13.24 -9.43
C TYR A 112 -5.08 -11.85 -9.45
N GLY A 113 -4.37 -10.80 -9.87
CA GLY A 113 -4.90 -9.46 -10.03
C GLY A 113 -5.00 -8.70 -8.70
N ASN A 114 -3.98 -7.92 -8.38
CA ASN A 114 -4.00 -6.99 -7.23
C ASN A 114 -4.13 -5.53 -7.68
N SER A 115 -4.64 -4.66 -6.81
CA SER A 115 -4.60 -3.20 -7.02
C SER A 115 -4.20 -2.44 -5.76
N LEU A 116 -3.66 -1.24 -5.95
CA LEU A 116 -3.24 -0.34 -4.89
C LEU A 116 -3.63 1.09 -5.25
N GLU A 117 -4.28 1.79 -4.32
CA GLU A 117 -4.50 3.23 -4.42
C GLU A 117 -3.57 3.97 -3.44
N LEU A 118 -3.02 5.10 -3.87
CA LEU A 118 -2.46 6.13 -2.99
C LEU A 118 -3.43 7.31 -2.99
N ARG A 119 -3.84 7.72 -1.78
CA ARG A 119 -4.80 8.79 -1.56
C ARG A 119 -4.32 9.73 -0.46
N MET A 120 -4.76 10.97 -0.47
CA MET A 120 -4.49 11.93 0.60
C MET A 120 -5.76 12.46 1.25
N SER A 121 -5.60 12.95 2.47
CA SER A 121 -6.60 13.65 3.25
C SER A 121 -6.01 14.94 3.81
N VAL A 122 -6.74 16.04 3.69
CA VAL A 122 -6.43 17.33 4.33
C VAL A 122 -7.22 17.54 5.63
N ALA A 123 -7.82 16.48 6.17
CA ALA A 123 -8.65 16.52 7.37
C ALA A 123 -7.83 16.45 8.68
N GLY A 124 -6.59 16.97 8.66
CA GLY A 124 -5.66 16.95 9.79
C GLY A 124 -5.30 15.52 10.23
N SER A 125 -5.44 15.25 11.52
CA SER A 125 -5.06 13.97 12.13
C SER A 125 -6.07 12.84 11.94
N ARG A 126 -7.21 13.08 11.26
CA ARG A 126 -8.27 12.09 11.06
C ARG A 126 -7.79 10.89 10.26
N VAL A 127 -8.33 9.73 10.62
CA VAL A 127 -7.99 8.42 10.02
C VAL A 127 -9.24 7.64 9.63
N ASP A 128 -10.37 8.31 9.42
CA ASP A 128 -11.60 7.64 8.98
C ASP A 128 -11.49 7.27 7.49
N VAL A 129 -11.57 5.98 7.20
CA VAL A 129 -11.40 5.42 5.85
C VAL A 129 -12.73 4.91 5.28
N GLY A 130 -13.83 5.09 6.00
CA GLY A 130 -15.12 4.50 5.64
C GLY A 130 -15.13 2.97 5.77
N SER A 131 -15.93 2.33 4.91
CA SER A 131 -16.18 0.89 4.83
C SER A 131 -16.43 0.45 3.37
N GLY A 132 -16.02 -0.77 3.03
CA GLY A 132 -16.15 -1.36 1.69
C GLY A 132 -15.48 -0.49 0.63
N ALA A 133 -16.26 -0.01 -0.35
CA ALA A 133 -15.78 0.83 -1.45
C ALA A 133 -15.54 2.29 -1.07
N THR A 134 -16.12 2.79 0.02
CA THR A 134 -15.98 4.20 0.43
C THR A 134 -14.56 4.52 0.93
N VAL A 135 -14.19 5.80 0.97
CA VAL A 135 -12.81 6.26 1.24
C VAL A 135 -12.68 7.13 2.49
N GLY A 136 -13.79 7.41 3.18
CA GLY A 136 -13.82 8.31 4.33
C GLY A 136 -13.20 9.68 4.00
N VAL A 137 -12.24 10.11 4.83
CA VAL A 137 -11.57 11.40 4.65
C VAL A 137 -10.45 11.40 3.60
N PHE A 138 -10.09 10.25 3.03
CA PHE A 138 -9.04 10.11 2.01
C PHE A 138 -9.62 10.28 0.60
N ASP A 139 -10.34 11.37 0.39
CA ASP A 139 -11.14 11.66 -0.80
C ASP A 139 -10.33 12.22 -1.99
N MET A 140 -9.06 12.58 -1.78
CA MET A 140 -8.16 13.08 -2.83
C MET A 140 -7.28 11.94 -3.40
N PRO A 141 -7.62 11.33 -4.55
CA PRO A 141 -6.78 10.29 -5.16
C PRO A 141 -5.50 10.89 -5.71
N MET A 142 -4.38 10.17 -5.58
CA MET A 142 -3.07 10.58 -6.09
C MET A 142 -2.53 9.63 -7.16
N LEU A 143 -2.69 8.32 -6.94
CA LEU A 143 -2.24 7.27 -7.86
C LEU A 143 -3.13 6.03 -7.70
N ALA A 144 -3.38 5.34 -8.81
CA ALA A 144 -4.00 4.01 -8.81
C ALA A 144 -3.12 3.07 -9.65
N ILE A 145 -2.81 1.90 -9.10
CA ILE A 145 -1.99 0.87 -9.74
C ILE A 145 -2.89 -0.33 -10.01
N ASN A 146 -2.94 -0.75 -11.28
CA ASN A 146 -3.72 -1.90 -11.76
C ASN A 146 -5.20 -1.89 -11.33
N SER A 147 -5.90 -0.76 -11.50
CA SER A 147 -7.31 -0.63 -11.12
C SER A 147 -8.25 -1.59 -11.88
N SER A 148 -7.79 -2.15 -13.01
CA SER A 148 -8.51 -3.15 -13.78
C SER A 148 -8.28 -4.59 -13.32
N LEU A 149 -7.49 -4.80 -12.25
CA LEU A 149 -7.16 -6.12 -11.69
C LEU A 149 -6.61 -7.10 -12.74
N LEU A 150 -5.75 -6.62 -13.63
CA LEU A 150 -5.08 -7.47 -14.60
C LEU A 150 -4.12 -8.41 -13.86
N GLU A 151 -4.14 -9.69 -14.23
CA GLU A 151 -3.24 -10.68 -13.67
C GLU A 151 -1.82 -10.52 -14.21
N ALA A 152 -0.85 -10.58 -13.31
CA ALA A 152 0.56 -10.65 -13.63
C ALA A 152 1.00 -12.11 -13.61
N HIS A 153 1.69 -12.55 -14.68
CA HIS A 153 2.16 -13.92 -14.82
C HIS A 153 3.69 -13.98 -14.89
N SER A 154 4.25 -15.05 -14.31
CA SER A 154 5.67 -15.38 -14.43
C SER A 154 6.03 -15.93 -15.81
N ASN A 155 5.07 -16.57 -16.49
CA ASN A 155 5.22 -17.07 -17.84
C ASN A 155 5.32 -15.88 -18.81
N PRO A 156 6.44 -15.72 -19.56
CA PRO A 156 6.62 -14.60 -20.48
C PRO A 156 5.55 -14.48 -21.57
N ALA A 157 4.90 -15.59 -21.95
CA ALA A 157 3.85 -15.58 -22.96
C ALA A 157 2.53 -14.92 -22.47
N LEU A 158 2.35 -14.82 -21.15
CA LEU A 158 1.19 -14.21 -20.50
C LEU A 158 1.52 -12.85 -19.88
N PHE A 159 2.70 -12.29 -20.18
CA PHE A 159 3.15 -11.02 -19.63
C PHE A 159 2.19 -9.88 -19.97
N ASN A 160 1.81 -9.12 -18.95
CA ASN A 160 1.02 -7.90 -19.10
C ASN A 160 1.71 -6.73 -18.38
N PRO A 161 2.21 -5.71 -19.12
CA PRO A 161 2.92 -4.59 -18.50
C PRO A 161 2.01 -3.67 -17.67
N ASN A 162 0.69 -3.80 -17.79
CA ASN A 162 -0.28 -3.01 -17.03
C ASN A 162 -0.80 -3.74 -15.78
N ALA A 163 -0.43 -5.01 -15.59
CA ALA A 163 -0.72 -5.75 -14.37
C ALA A 163 0.11 -5.24 -13.18
N PHE A 164 -0.24 -5.68 -11.97
CA PHE A 164 0.51 -5.29 -10.79
C PHE A 164 1.98 -5.78 -10.88
N PRO A 165 2.96 -4.97 -10.47
CA PRO A 165 4.37 -5.34 -10.62
C PRO A 165 4.73 -6.61 -9.84
N THR A 166 5.44 -7.53 -10.50
CA THR A 166 5.94 -8.78 -9.89
C THR A 166 7.31 -8.63 -9.23
N ASN A 167 8.05 -7.57 -9.59
CA ASN A 167 9.32 -7.16 -8.99
C ASN A 167 9.16 -5.80 -8.33
N TRP A 168 10.01 -5.49 -7.34
CA TRP A 168 10.00 -4.18 -6.67
C TRP A 168 10.10 -3.05 -7.69
N THR A 169 9.03 -2.29 -7.80
CA THR A 169 8.89 -1.22 -8.79
C THR A 169 8.57 0.09 -8.09
N ARG A 170 9.30 1.15 -8.44
CA ARG A 170 9.12 2.48 -7.86
C ARG A 170 7.90 3.16 -8.47
N PHE A 171 7.08 3.75 -7.62
CA PHE A 171 6.03 4.69 -8.00
C PHE A 171 6.25 6.02 -7.28
N GLU A 172 5.73 7.09 -7.87
CA GLU A 172 5.79 8.45 -7.33
C GLU A 172 4.48 9.17 -7.63
N ALA A 173 3.97 9.91 -6.65
CA ALA A 173 2.85 10.81 -6.81
C ALA A 173 3.21 12.21 -6.31
N THR A 174 2.70 13.22 -7.00
CA THR A 174 2.90 14.63 -6.66
C THR A 174 1.66 15.17 -5.96
N VAL A 175 1.86 15.83 -4.83
CA VAL A 175 0.81 16.56 -4.11
C VAL A 175 0.34 17.73 -4.97
N THR A 176 -0.96 17.81 -5.18
CA THR A 176 -1.64 18.90 -5.92
C THR A 176 -2.98 19.22 -5.24
N GLY A 177 -3.59 20.37 -5.58
CA GLY A 177 -4.94 20.69 -5.11
C GLY A 177 -5.04 21.22 -3.67
N VAL A 178 -3.92 21.51 -2.99
CA VAL A 178 -3.93 22.23 -1.71
C VAL A 178 -3.78 23.75 -1.93
N SER A 179 -4.55 24.57 -1.20
CA SER A 179 -4.56 26.03 -1.38
C SER A 179 -3.43 26.75 -0.64
N ARG A 180 -2.85 26.10 0.36
CA ARG A 180 -1.74 26.55 1.21
C ARG A 180 -1.10 25.32 1.87
N PRO A 181 0.07 25.45 2.53
CA PRO A 181 0.59 24.39 3.39
C PRO A 181 -0.51 23.89 4.35
N THR A 182 -0.88 22.62 4.21
CA THR A 182 -2.06 22.03 4.86
C THR A 182 -1.69 20.73 5.56
N ARG A 183 -2.09 20.58 6.82
CA ARG A 183 -1.87 19.35 7.59
C ARG A 183 -2.79 18.24 7.10
N GLY A 184 -2.24 17.04 6.97
CA GLY A 184 -2.98 15.90 6.47
C GLY A 184 -2.20 14.60 6.60
N ARG A 185 -2.74 13.56 5.96
CA ARG A 185 -2.12 12.24 5.85
C ARG A 185 -2.28 11.72 4.43
N PHE A 186 -1.35 10.90 3.99
CA PHE A 186 -1.56 10.05 2.82
C PHE A 186 -1.78 8.60 3.28
N ALA A 187 -2.42 7.80 2.45
CA ALA A 187 -2.70 6.42 2.75
C ALA A 187 -2.64 5.56 1.51
N PHE A 188 -2.11 4.36 1.72
CA PHE A 188 -2.12 3.26 0.78
C PHE A 188 -3.35 2.41 1.05
N ARG A 189 -4.14 2.13 0.02
CA ARG A 189 -5.30 1.26 0.10
C ARG A 189 -5.11 0.06 -0.81
N TYR A 190 -4.95 -1.12 -0.21
CA TYR A 190 -5.13 -2.37 -0.93
C TYR A 190 -6.63 -2.53 -1.19
N TYR A 191 -7.01 -2.33 -2.45
CA TYR A 191 -8.40 -2.30 -2.89
C TYR A 191 -8.62 -3.36 -3.95
N VAL A 192 -9.41 -4.38 -3.66
CA VAL A 192 -9.69 -5.45 -4.62
C VAL A 192 -11.19 -5.70 -4.62
N PRO A 193 -11.95 -5.03 -5.50
CA PRO A 193 -13.36 -5.33 -5.73
C PRO A 193 -13.53 -6.78 -6.19
N GLY A 194 -14.43 -7.52 -5.55
CA GLY A 194 -14.64 -8.94 -5.83
C GLY A 194 -13.50 -9.85 -5.35
N GLY A 195 -12.51 -9.31 -4.63
CA GLY A 195 -11.42 -10.13 -4.10
C GLY A 195 -11.84 -10.99 -2.91
N GLY A 196 -11.03 -11.97 -2.55
CA GLY A 196 -11.33 -12.83 -1.42
C GLY A 196 -10.61 -14.16 -1.45
N LEU A 197 -11.18 -15.15 -0.76
CA LEU A 197 -10.60 -16.50 -0.63
C LEU A 197 -11.16 -17.49 -1.65
N GLY A 198 -12.14 -17.08 -2.47
CA GLY A 198 -12.77 -17.91 -3.48
C GLY A 198 -11.82 -18.24 -4.63
N ALA A 199 -11.99 -19.41 -5.24
CA ALA A 199 -11.08 -19.92 -6.29
C ALA A 199 -10.99 -19.03 -7.55
N THR A 200 -11.98 -18.15 -7.78
CA THR A 200 -12.02 -17.21 -8.90
C THR A 200 -11.93 -15.75 -8.46
N ALA A 201 -11.79 -15.50 -7.16
CA ALA A 201 -11.73 -14.16 -6.63
C ALA A 201 -10.32 -13.57 -6.85
N PRO A 202 -10.19 -12.33 -7.36
CA PRO A 202 -8.91 -11.70 -7.53
C PRO A 202 -8.16 -11.44 -6.21
N GLY A 203 -6.86 -11.30 -6.35
CA GLY A 203 -5.94 -10.93 -5.30
C GLY A 203 -5.11 -12.09 -4.77
N SER A 204 -3.89 -11.74 -4.34
CA SER A 204 -2.97 -12.64 -3.66
C SER A 204 -2.45 -11.96 -2.40
N GLY A 205 -1.83 -10.80 -2.62
CA GLY A 205 -1.26 -9.90 -1.64
C GLY A 205 -0.21 -9.01 -2.28
N ILE A 206 0.08 -7.91 -1.62
CA ILE A 206 1.04 -6.90 -2.07
C ILE A 206 1.93 -6.46 -0.91
N ALA A 207 3.08 -5.93 -1.25
CA ALA A 207 3.99 -5.31 -0.30
C ALA A 207 4.33 -3.88 -0.70
N ILE A 208 4.69 -3.07 0.29
CA ILE A 208 5.23 -1.73 0.15
C ILE A 208 6.54 -1.67 0.92
N ASP A 209 7.52 -1.00 0.32
CA ASP A 209 8.81 -0.75 0.91
C ASP A 209 9.34 0.64 0.51
N LYS A 210 10.29 1.16 1.28
CA LYS A 210 10.98 2.44 1.09
C LYS A 210 10.05 3.59 0.69
N VAL A 211 9.15 3.95 1.60
CA VAL A 211 8.27 5.10 1.41
C VAL A 211 9.04 6.38 1.72
N GLU A 212 9.05 7.32 0.80
CA GLU A 212 9.73 8.61 0.95
C GLU A 212 8.72 9.75 0.76
N TYR A 213 8.70 10.67 1.71
CA TYR A 213 8.05 11.96 1.57
C TYR A 213 9.12 13.02 1.34
N SER A 214 9.06 13.69 0.19
CA SER A 214 10.02 14.72 -0.21
C SER A 214 9.30 16.05 -0.44
N PRO A 215 9.61 17.10 0.34
CA PRO A 215 9.07 18.43 0.09
C PRO A 215 9.47 18.96 -1.29
N ALA A 216 8.60 19.74 -1.93
CA ALA A 216 8.92 20.49 -3.14
C ALA A 216 10.17 21.35 -2.90
N SER A 217 11.12 21.29 -3.83
CA SER A 217 12.23 22.24 -3.86
C SER A 217 11.68 23.66 -3.93
N ARG A 218 12.19 24.56 -3.07
CA ARG A 218 11.90 25.99 -3.17
C ARG A 218 12.50 26.59 -4.44
#